data_AF-A0AAP5H436-F1
#
_entry.id   AF-A0AAP5H436-F1
#
_cell.length_a   1.000
_cell.length_b   1.000
_cell.length_c   1.000
_cell.angle_alpha   90.00
_cell.angle_beta   90.00
_cell.angle_gamma   90.00
#
_symmetry.space_group_name_H-M   'P 1'
#
loop_
_entity.id
_entity.type
_entity.pdbx_description
1 polymer ?
#
loop_
_entity_poly.entity_id
_entity_poly.type
_entity_poly.pdbx_seq_one_letter_code
_entity_poly.pdbx_strand_id
1 'polypeptide(L)'
;MFNGKRYIRSLLAVPLAGLLLVLLASQQASAAPVDSLLPERSEQEITQKWNEWMSEKDKSVTFTETPSAMAPYIAGKISDASLEHALNAANFYRYLSGLEGDLVLDAALNQQAQHGAVVISTSALSHYPPQPADMPKDFYDLGAKSASSSNLFAAYSSRGNVAVNSVEAYMDDSDASNIAALGHRRWILSTQLKKTGFGVAYRDNKSYANQFSTMQVLDTSRAEKVNYNYSLYPNKGDFPIEAFKSSQAWSVQLNPDVFAKPSQSNVQVEVVRSSDQRTWVLGANHKNSTDPSGAYFNVNNDSYAYNYAIIFRPDQIQSLKENDMFNIRITGLKKKDGSNAEISYQTRFFSVNKTQPNPGVDPGTQEPDPQDILDNFLVKFEYTADRTLKINGTLLKYANQSFTFQIYGPSPDESHIRTVTVNVDARGRFGLTLPNLSASDLNIYMKVSDDITYLITAAGNSNVTYYIN
;
A
#
# COMPACT_ATOMS: atom_id res chain seq x y z
N MET A 1 -43.07 -30.19 -84.63
CA MET A 1 -42.84 -30.10 -83.17
C MET A 1 -41.58 -29.29 -82.93
N PHE A 2 -41.69 -28.27 -82.07
CA PHE A 2 -40.69 -27.51 -81.28
C PHE A 2 -39.20 -27.89 -81.44
N ASN A 3 -38.18 -27.02 -81.41
CA ASN A 3 -37.97 -25.67 -80.88
C ASN A 3 -36.59 -25.23 -81.45
N GLY A 4 -36.24 -23.98 -81.71
CA GLY A 4 -35.98 -22.95 -80.70
C GLY A 4 -34.50 -22.49 -80.80
N LYS A 5 -34.31 -21.18 -80.95
CA LYS A 5 -33.09 -20.47 -81.41
C LYS A 5 -31.99 -20.27 -80.34
N ARG A 6 -30.76 -20.11 -80.86
CA ARG A 6 -29.71 -19.08 -80.57
C ARG A 6 -28.74 -19.22 -79.38
N TYR A 7 -27.48 -18.99 -79.78
CA TYR A 7 -26.21 -18.72 -79.08
C TYR A 7 -26.26 -17.82 -77.84
N ILE A 8 -25.46 -18.17 -76.81
CA ILE A 8 -24.86 -17.22 -75.84
C ILE A 8 -23.43 -17.66 -75.46
N ARG A 9 -22.58 -16.63 -75.29
CA ARG A 9 -21.15 -16.60 -74.96
C ARG A 9 -20.82 -17.26 -73.62
N SER A 10 -19.68 -17.94 -73.57
CA SER A 10 -19.07 -18.53 -72.38
C SER A 10 -18.51 -17.45 -71.44
N LEU A 11 -18.93 -17.46 -70.19
CA LEU A 11 -18.32 -16.73 -69.07
C LEU A 11 -17.92 -17.73 -67.98
N LEU A 12 -16.73 -17.53 -67.45
CA LEU A 12 -16.08 -18.34 -66.41
C LEU A 12 -16.94 -18.44 -65.14
N ALA A 13 -16.96 -19.62 -64.54
CA ALA A 13 -17.34 -19.84 -63.15
C ALA A 13 -16.21 -20.61 -62.43
N VAL A 14 -15.69 -20.00 -61.38
CA VAL A 14 -14.69 -20.55 -60.44
C VAL A 14 -15.38 -21.55 -59.50
N PRO A 15 -14.83 -22.75 -59.23
CA PRO A 15 -15.31 -23.59 -58.14
C PRO A 15 -14.60 -23.22 -56.83
N LEU A 16 -15.44 -22.98 -55.82
CA LEU A 16 -15.14 -22.71 -54.42
C LEU A 16 -14.48 -23.95 -53.78
N ALA A 17 -13.20 -23.87 -53.43
CA ALA A 17 -12.52 -24.91 -52.66
C ALA A 17 -12.79 -24.70 -51.16
N GLY A 18 -13.54 -25.62 -50.56
CA GLY A 18 -13.74 -25.68 -49.10
C GLY A 18 -12.46 -26.14 -48.41
N LEU A 19 -11.84 -25.23 -47.64
CA LEU A 19 -10.82 -25.58 -46.65
C LEU A 19 -11.52 -26.19 -45.43
N LEU A 20 -11.38 -27.50 -45.24
CA LEU A 20 -11.62 -28.14 -43.94
C LEU A 20 -10.40 -27.85 -43.04
N LEU A 21 -10.51 -26.85 -42.16
CA LEU A 21 -9.57 -26.71 -41.04
C LEU A 21 -9.92 -27.75 -39.97
N VAL A 22 -9.07 -28.76 -39.83
CA VAL A 22 -9.09 -29.66 -38.67
C VAL A 22 -8.49 -28.88 -37.49
N LEU A 23 -9.34 -28.27 -36.67
CA LEU A 23 -8.97 -27.75 -35.36
C LEU A 23 -8.68 -28.94 -34.42
N LEU A 24 -7.41 -29.33 -34.33
CA LEU A 24 -6.91 -30.08 -33.17
C LEU A 24 -6.92 -29.13 -31.97
N ALA A 25 -8.09 -29.01 -31.33
CA ALA A 25 -8.16 -28.50 -29.98
C ALA A 25 -7.44 -29.50 -29.08
N SER A 26 -6.18 -29.23 -28.75
CA SER A 26 -5.54 -29.86 -27.60
C SER A 26 -6.36 -29.51 -26.36
N GLN A 27 -7.20 -30.44 -25.90
CA GLN A 27 -7.80 -30.38 -24.57
C GLN A 27 -6.66 -30.51 -23.55
N GLN A 28 -5.96 -29.42 -23.27
CA GLN A 28 -5.30 -29.30 -21.98
C GLN A 28 -6.42 -29.29 -20.96
N ALA A 29 -6.56 -30.37 -20.20
CA ALA A 29 -7.43 -30.39 -19.04
C ALA A 29 -7.01 -29.22 -18.13
N SER A 30 -7.84 -28.17 -18.10
CA SER A 30 -7.65 -27.04 -17.18
C SER A 30 -7.57 -27.61 -15.77
N ALA A 31 -6.55 -27.24 -15.01
CA ALA A 31 -6.48 -27.62 -13.62
C ALA A 31 -7.73 -27.07 -12.90
N ALA A 32 -8.33 -27.87 -12.01
CA ALA A 32 -9.44 -27.38 -11.21
C ALA A 32 -8.93 -26.27 -10.27
N PRO A 33 -9.62 -25.12 -10.17
CA PRO A 33 -9.29 -24.09 -9.21
C PRO A 33 -9.28 -24.66 -7.78
N VAL A 34 -8.23 -24.38 -7.03
CA VAL A 34 -8.14 -24.69 -5.61
C VAL A 34 -8.68 -23.49 -4.84
N ASP A 35 -9.60 -23.73 -3.91
CA ASP A 35 -10.14 -22.69 -3.00
C ASP A 35 -9.20 -22.44 -1.82
N SER A 36 -9.17 -21.23 -1.24
CA SER A 36 -8.30 -20.90 -0.10
C SER A 36 -8.71 -21.64 1.18
N LEU A 37 -10.01 -21.94 1.34
CA LEU A 37 -10.71 -22.34 2.55
C LEU A 37 -10.73 -21.29 3.67
N LEU A 38 -10.19 -20.09 3.41
CA LEU A 38 -10.28 -18.95 4.32
C LEU A 38 -11.50 -18.10 3.97
N PRO A 39 -12.23 -17.55 4.97
CA PRO A 39 -13.41 -16.74 4.73
C PRO A 39 -13.09 -15.44 3.97
N GLU A 40 -14.03 -15.05 3.13
CA GLU A 40 -14.13 -13.68 2.62
C GLU A 40 -14.82 -12.81 3.68
N ARG A 41 -14.48 -11.52 3.71
CA ARG A 41 -15.14 -10.53 4.57
C ARG A 41 -15.85 -9.52 3.68
N SER A 42 -17.09 -9.20 4.01
CA SER A 42 -17.84 -8.17 3.30
C SER A 42 -17.30 -6.78 3.61
N GLU A 43 -17.54 -5.85 2.69
CA GLU A 43 -17.27 -4.41 2.87
C GLU A 43 -17.77 -3.87 4.22
N GLN A 44 -18.97 -4.28 4.65
CA GLN A 44 -19.59 -3.85 5.91
C GLN A 44 -18.79 -4.35 7.12
N GLU A 45 -18.43 -5.64 7.12
CA GLU A 45 -17.67 -6.24 8.21
C GLU A 45 -16.26 -5.62 8.31
N ILE A 46 -15.61 -5.39 7.17
CA ILE A 46 -14.30 -4.73 7.13
C ILE A 46 -14.41 -3.29 7.64
N THR A 47 -15.41 -2.53 7.20
CA THR A 47 -15.61 -1.14 7.65
C THR A 47 -15.87 -1.08 9.15
N GLN A 48 -16.68 -2.01 9.69
CA GLN A 48 -16.90 -2.13 11.13
C GLN A 48 -15.58 -2.39 11.86
N LYS A 49 -14.79 -3.38 11.41
CA LYS A 49 -13.50 -3.69 12.04
C LYS A 49 -12.46 -2.58 11.89
N TRP A 50 -12.46 -1.85 10.78
CA TRP A 50 -11.65 -0.66 10.62
C TRP A 50 -12.00 0.39 11.70
N ASN A 51 -13.28 0.69 11.88
CA ASN A 51 -13.71 1.66 12.89
C ASN A 51 -13.40 1.20 14.33
N GLU A 52 -13.53 -0.10 14.60
CA GLU A 52 -13.23 -0.67 15.92
C GLU A 52 -11.74 -0.70 16.24
N TRP A 53 -10.88 -1.06 15.27
CA TRP A 53 -9.47 -1.39 15.52
C TRP A 53 -8.49 -0.34 15.01
N MET A 54 -8.86 0.44 13.99
CA MET A 54 -7.96 1.36 13.29
C MET A 54 -8.32 2.85 13.51
N SER A 55 -9.44 3.18 14.17
CA SER A 55 -9.86 4.57 14.40
C SER A 55 -8.85 5.41 15.20
N GLU A 56 -8.08 4.75 16.07
CA GLU A 56 -7.10 5.40 16.96
C GLU A 56 -5.64 5.16 16.54
N LYS A 57 -5.43 4.65 15.32
CA LYS A 57 -4.11 4.26 14.80
C LYS A 57 -3.10 5.43 14.77
N ASP A 58 -3.61 6.65 14.60
CA ASP A 58 -2.79 7.87 14.49
C ASP A 58 -2.51 8.56 15.84
N LYS A 59 -3.05 8.04 16.96
CA LYS A 59 -2.71 8.54 18.31
C LYS A 59 -1.23 8.29 18.59
N SER A 60 -0.54 9.29 19.12
CA SER A 60 0.88 9.15 19.46
C SER A 60 1.09 8.07 20.51
N VAL A 61 2.17 7.28 20.35
CA VAL A 61 2.58 6.30 21.35
C VAL A 61 2.93 7.01 22.67
N THR A 62 2.51 6.42 23.79
CA THR A 62 2.82 6.92 25.12
C THR A 62 3.51 5.84 25.96
N PHE A 63 4.24 6.28 26.98
CA PHE A 63 5.04 5.42 27.83
C PHE A 63 4.65 5.63 29.30
N THR A 64 4.58 4.52 30.05
CA THR A 64 4.56 4.56 31.52
C THR A 64 5.97 4.68 32.09
N GLU A 65 6.98 4.28 31.31
CA GLU A 65 8.41 4.53 31.57
C GLU A 65 9.11 4.82 30.25
N THR A 66 9.76 5.98 30.14
CA THR A 66 10.39 6.42 28.88
C THR A 66 11.65 5.59 28.59
N PRO A 67 11.81 5.04 27.37
CA PRO A 67 13.02 4.31 26.98
C PRO A 67 14.24 5.25 26.88
N SER A 68 15.44 4.72 27.16
CA SER A 68 16.72 5.40 26.95
C SER A 68 17.66 4.55 26.11
N ALA A 69 18.12 5.12 24.99
CA ALA A 69 19.09 4.52 24.07
C ALA A 69 20.56 4.81 24.43
N MET A 70 20.82 5.36 25.62
CA MET A 70 22.16 5.67 26.13
C MET A 70 22.25 5.32 27.61
N ALA A 71 23.47 5.19 28.14
CA ALA A 71 23.68 4.93 29.56
C ALA A 71 23.13 6.09 30.45
N PRO A 72 22.42 5.78 31.55
CA PRO A 72 21.90 4.47 31.92
C PRO A 72 20.78 4.02 30.97
N TYR A 73 20.93 2.82 30.40
CA TYR A 73 19.96 2.24 29.47
C TYR A 73 18.68 1.90 30.22
N ILE A 74 17.54 2.27 29.63
CA ILE A 74 16.21 2.00 30.18
C ILE A 74 15.41 1.38 29.06
N ALA A 75 14.92 0.15 29.26
CA ALA A 75 14.05 -0.48 28.28
C ALA A 75 12.83 0.40 28.06
N GLY A 76 12.24 0.91 29.14
CA GLY A 76 10.99 1.64 29.11
C GLY A 76 9.80 0.69 29.13
N LYS A 77 8.60 1.26 29.07
CA LYS A 77 7.34 0.52 29.04
C LYS A 77 6.27 1.33 28.30
N ILE A 78 5.89 0.86 27.12
CA ILE A 78 4.77 1.41 26.36
C ILE A 78 3.49 1.30 27.20
N SER A 79 2.59 2.28 27.12
CA SER A 79 1.29 2.23 27.78
C SER A 79 0.39 1.15 27.20
N ASP A 80 -0.48 0.58 28.03
CA ASP A 80 -1.40 -0.49 27.60
C ASP A 80 -2.28 -0.04 26.41
N ALA A 81 -2.74 1.21 26.41
CA ALA A 81 -3.52 1.76 25.30
C ALA A 81 -2.72 1.81 23.98
N SER A 82 -1.43 2.19 24.04
CA SER A 82 -0.60 2.24 22.83
C SER A 82 -0.23 0.83 22.33
N LEU A 83 -0.05 -0.14 23.24
CA LEU A 83 0.14 -1.54 22.88
C LEU A 83 -1.13 -2.12 22.22
N GLU A 84 -2.31 -1.79 22.76
CA GLU A 84 -3.60 -2.23 22.22
C GLU A 84 -3.83 -1.71 20.79
N HIS A 85 -3.47 -0.46 20.49
CA HIS A 85 -3.58 0.06 19.12
C HIS A 85 -2.68 -0.73 18.14
N ALA A 86 -1.45 -1.08 18.55
CA ALA A 86 -0.54 -1.88 17.73
C ALA A 86 -1.03 -3.33 17.54
N LEU A 87 -1.60 -3.92 18.59
CA LEU A 87 -2.24 -5.23 18.55
C LEU A 87 -3.42 -5.23 17.57
N ASN A 88 -4.28 -4.21 17.67
CA ASN A 88 -5.46 -4.03 16.83
C ASN A 88 -5.08 -3.87 15.36
N ALA A 89 -4.01 -3.13 15.04
CA ALA A 89 -3.48 -3.06 13.69
C ALA A 89 -3.06 -4.43 13.15
N ALA A 90 -2.27 -5.19 13.92
CA ALA A 90 -1.82 -6.52 13.49
C ALA A 90 -3.01 -7.49 13.30
N ASN A 91 -3.99 -7.44 14.21
CA ASN A 91 -5.22 -8.24 14.12
C ASN A 91 -6.09 -7.83 12.92
N PHE A 92 -6.16 -6.54 12.60
CA PHE A 92 -6.90 -6.05 11.44
C PHE A 92 -6.32 -6.60 10.12
N TYR A 93 -5.00 -6.56 9.94
CA TYR A 93 -4.37 -7.11 8.74
C TYR A 93 -4.52 -8.63 8.61
N ARG A 94 -4.50 -9.36 9.73
CA ARG A 94 -4.83 -10.80 9.75
C ARG A 94 -6.29 -11.04 9.34
N TYR A 95 -7.20 -10.26 9.89
CA TYR A 95 -8.63 -10.30 9.58
C TYR A 95 -8.91 -10.04 8.09
N LEU A 96 -8.26 -9.04 7.49
CA LEU A 96 -8.35 -8.75 6.05
C LEU A 96 -7.88 -9.92 5.18
N SER A 97 -6.92 -10.71 5.65
CA SER A 97 -6.37 -11.86 4.94
C SER A 97 -7.18 -13.15 5.13
N GLY A 98 -8.36 -13.06 5.77
CA GLY A 98 -9.23 -14.20 6.09
C GLY A 98 -8.80 -14.99 7.33
N LEU A 99 -7.73 -14.59 8.01
CA LEU A 99 -7.32 -15.20 9.29
C LEU A 99 -8.14 -14.60 10.43
N GLU A 100 -8.12 -15.27 11.59
CA GLU A 100 -8.65 -14.68 12.82
C GLU A 100 -7.73 -13.56 13.32
N GLY A 101 -8.33 -12.41 13.65
CA GLY A 101 -7.69 -11.28 14.29
C GLY A 101 -7.66 -11.46 15.81
N ASP A 102 -7.00 -12.53 16.27
CA ASP A 102 -7.07 -13.04 17.62
C ASP A 102 -5.69 -13.14 18.31
N LEU A 103 -4.70 -12.38 17.82
CA LEU A 103 -3.43 -12.26 18.52
C LEU A 103 -3.66 -11.64 19.90
N VAL A 104 -2.83 -12.06 20.85
CA VAL A 104 -2.82 -11.51 22.22
C VAL A 104 -1.43 -11.01 22.57
N LEU A 105 -1.38 -9.94 23.36
CA LEU A 105 -0.14 -9.45 23.95
C LEU A 105 0.34 -10.42 25.03
N ASP A 106 1.62 -10.71 25.04
CA ASP A 106 2.28 -11.45 26.11
C ASP A 106 3.27 -10.53 26.84
N ALA A 107 3.17 -10.48 28.17
CA ALA A 107 3.96 -9.54 28.98
C ALA A 107 5.47 -9.76 28.84
N ALA A 108 5.93 -11.02 28.73
CA ALA A 108 7.34 -11.33 28.55
C ALA A 108 7.81 -10.96 27.13
N LEU A 109 6.96 -11.15 26.12
CA LEU A 109 7.25 -10.71 24.75
C LEU A 109 7.29 -9.19 24.62
N ASN A 110 6.43 -8.45 25.33
CA ASN A 110 6.49 -6.99 25.39
C ASN A 110 7.80 -6.51 26.04
N GLN A 111 8.19 -7.10 27.17
CA GLN A 111 9.46 -6.77 27.82
C GLN A 111 10.65 -7.05 26.88
N GLN A 112 10.66 -8.21 26.23
CA GLN A 112 11.69 -8.59 25.26
C GLN A 112 11.74 -7.59 24.08
N ALA A 113 10.59 -7.27 23.49
CA ALA A 113 10.47 -6.33 22.38
C ALA A 113 11.00 -4.93 22.75
N GLN A 114 10.67 -4.47 23.96
CA GLN A 114 11.09 -3.16 24.44
C GLN A 114 12.61 -3.06 24.65
N HIS A 115 13.27 -4.12 25.16
CA HIS A 115 14.73 -4.20 25.14
C HIS A 115 15.27 -4.23 23.71
N GLY A 116 14.62 -4.98 22.83
CA GLY A 116 14.98 -5.04 21.41
C GLY A 116 14.99 -3.68 20.74
N ALA A 117 13.94 -2.88 20.95
CA ALA A 117 13.82 -1.54 20.38
C ALA A 117 14.96 -0.62 20.83
N VAL A 118 15.34 -0.68 22.11
CA VAL A 118 16.49 0.06 22.63
C VAL A 118 17.78 -0.44 21.98
N VAL A 119 18.05 -1.75 21.96
CA VAL A 119 19.28 -2.30 21.40
C VAL A 119 19.44 -1.96 19.91
N ILE A 120 18.41 -2.13 19.08
CA ILE A 120 18.49 -1.80 17.64
C ILE A 120 18.67 -0.30 17.38
N SER A 121 18.26 0.55 18.32
CA SER A 121 18.43 2.00 18.19
C SER A 121 19.89 2.46 18.39
N THR A 122 20.75 1.62 18.98
CA THR A 122 22.14 2.00 19.32
C THR A 122 23.11 1.97 18.12
N SER A 123 22.70 1.41 16.98
CA SER A 123 23.56 1.25 15.80
C SER A 123 22.77 1.34 14.48
N ALA A 124 23.33 0.83 13.38
CA ALA A 124 22.57 0.64 12.14
C ALA A 124 21.54 -0.49 12.33
N LEU A 125 20.38 -0.37 11.68
CA LEU A 125 19.30 -1.37 11.82
C LEU A 125 19.81 -2.75 11.37
N SER A 126 19.74 -3.72 12.28
CA SER A 126 20.25 -5.07 12.07
C SER A 126 19.54 -6.06 12.99
N HIS A 127 19.36 -7.30 12.53
CA HIS A 127 18.95 -8.42 13.37
C HIS A 127 20.07 -8.91 14.32
N TYR A 128 21.30 -8.47 14.10
CA TYR A 128 22.48 -8.78 14.91
C TYR A 128 23.21 -7.49 15.31
N PRO A 129 22.55 -6.60 16.08
CA PRO A 129 23.16 -5.35 16.51
C PRO A 129 24.35 -5.65 17.45
N PRO A 130 25.50 -4.97 17.29
CA PRO A 130 26.62 -5.14 18.22
C PRO A 130 26.27 -4.61 19.61
N GLN A 131 26.86 -5.20 20.65
CA GLN A 131 26.72 -4.71 22.02
C GLN A 131 27.50 -3.40 22.21
N PRO A 132 26.86 -2.29 22.66
CA PRO A 132 27.59 -1.12 23.11
C PRO A 132 28.47 -1.44 24.33
N ALA A 133 29.69 -0.91 24.38
CA ALA A 133 30.66 -1.22 25.44
C ALA A 133 30.17 -0.84 26.85
N ASP A 134 29.27 0.13 26.95
CA ASP A 134 28.67 0.64 28.20
C ASP A 134 27.29 0.02 28.51
N MET A 135 26.79 -0.90 27.68
CA MET A 135 25.51 -1.58 27.90
C MET A 135 25.70 -2.84 28.75
N PRO A 136 24.95 -2.99 29.86
CA PRO A 136 24.94 -4.22 30.64
C PRO A 136 24.63 -5.45 29.79
N LYS A 137 25.36 -6.54 30.04
CA LYS A 137 25.29 -7.75 29.21
C LYS A 137 23.89 -8.39 29.21
N ASP A 138 23.24 -8.44 30.36
CA ASP A 138 21.89 -8.98 30.52
C ASP A 138 20.84 -8.17 29.75
N PHE A 139 20.94 -6.83 29.78
CA PHE A 139 20.10 -5.94 28.98
C PHE A 139 20.31 -6.21 27.47
N TYR A 140 21.58 -6.28 27.05
CA TYR A 140 21.93 -6.57 25.67
C TYR A 140 21.43 -7.94 25.22
N ASP A 141 21.66 -9.00 26.00
CA ASP A 141 21.29 -10.37 25.63
C ASP A 141 19.77 -10.49 25.37
N LEU A 142 18.94 -9.85 26.20
CA LEU A 142 17.48 -9.84 26.01
C LEU A 142 17.07 -9.05 24.75
N GLY A 143 17.68 -7.89 24.53
CA GLY A 143 17.41 -7.08 23.34
C GLY A 143 17.95 -7.70 22.03
N ALA A 144 19.11 -8.35 22.06
CA ALA A 144 19.68 -9.09 20.94
C ALA A 144 18.80 -10.29 20.58
N LYS A 145 18.29 -11.01 21.59
CA LYS A 145 17.29 -12.07 21.37
C LYS A 145 16.07 -11.50 20.62
N SER A 146 15.52 -10.39 21.09
CA SER A 146 14.43 -9.70 20.39
C SER A 146 14.79 -9.33 18.95
N ALA A 147 15.95 -8.70 18.74
CA ALA A 147 16.38 -8.24 17.42
C ALA A 147 16.45 -9.39 16.42
N SER A 148 16.96 -10.55 16.84
CA SER A 148 17.08 -11.75 16.01
C SER A 148 15.76 -12.49 15.73
N SER A 149 14.70 -12.21 16.51
CA SER A 149 13.43 -12.95 16.49
C SER A 149 12.19 -12.09 16.22
N SER A 150 12.38 -10.86 15.74
CA SER A 150 11.30 -9.88 15.54
C SER A 150 11.32 -9.33 14.13
N ASN A 151 10.19 -8.80 13.69
CA ASN A 151 10.21 -7.78 12.64
C ASN A 151 10.80 -6.49 13.24
N LEU A 152 11.68 -5.81 12.50
CA LEU A 152 12.38 -4.60 12.95
C LEU A 152 12.03 -3.40 12.07
N PHE A 153 11.80 -2.26 12.71
CA PHE A 153 11.41 -1.03 12.03
C PHE A 153 12.28 0.14 12.50
N ALA A 154 12.63 1.00 11.55
CA ALA A 154 13.28 2.27 11.81
C ALA A 154 12.67 3.36 10.92
N ALA A 155 12.42 4.54 11.47
CA ALA A 155 11.91 5.69 10.74
C ALA A 155 12.66 6.97 11.14
N TYR A 156 12.80 7.88 10.16
CA TYR A 156 13.31 9.25 10.38
C TYR A 156 12.27 10.17 11.02
N SER A 157 11.00 9.89 10.74
CA SER A 157 9.85 10.59 11.32
C SER A 157 8.60 9.82 10.93
N SER A 158 8.00 9.13 11.89
CA SER A 158 6.60 8.69 11.81
C SER A 158 5.75 9.54 12.75
N ARG A 159 4.51 9.81 12.33
CA ARG A 159 3.50 10.48 13.14
C ARG A 159 2.65 9.42 13.83
N GLY A 160 2.10 9.73 15.00
CA GLY A 160 1.23 8.80 15.72
C GLY A 160 2.00 7.66 16.42
N ASN A 161 1.40 6.48 16.46
CA ASN A 161 1.95 5.36 17.22
C ASN A 161 3.00 4.61 16.39
N VAL A 162 4.27 4.72 16.78
CA VAL A 162 5.40 4.10 16.04
C VAL A 162 5.22 2.57 15.90
N ALA A 163 4.65 1.90 16.89
CA ALA A 163 4.39 0.46 16.81
C ALA A 163 3.31 0.13 15.77
N VAL A 164 2.25 0.94 15.67
CA VAL A 164 1.22 0.82 14.63
C VAL A 164 1.83 1.07 13.24
N ASN A 165 2.59 2.16 13.08
CA ASN A 165 3.29 2.46 11.83
C ASN A 165 4.21 1.31 11.40
N SER A 166 4.87 0.64 12.35
CA SER A 166 5.70 -0.51 12.06
C SER A 166 4.89 -1.68 11.48
N VAL A 167 3.69 -1.96 12.02
CA VAL A 167 2.79 -2.99 11.49
C VAL A 167 2.34 -2.66 10.07
N GLU A 168 1.91 -1.42 9.81
CA GLU A 168 1.52 -0.98 8.47
C GLU A 168 2.70 -1.12 7.47
N ALA A 169 3.92 -0.77 7.88
CA ALA A 169 5.12 -0.91 7.06
C ALA A 169 5.51 -2.38 6.82
N TYR A 170 5.40 -3.24 7.84
CA TYR A 170 5.63 -4.69 7.70
C TYR A 170 4.62 -5.34 6.77
N MET A 171 3.39 -4.82 6.71
CA MET A 171 2.37 -5.31 5.79
C MET A 171 2.56 -4.76 4.37
N ASP A 172 3.14 -3.57 4.19
CA ASP A 172 3.59 -3.08 2.89
C ASP A 172 4.75 -3.94 2.35
N ASP A 173 5.89 -3.97 3.03
CA ASP A 173 7.07 -4.81 2.72
C ASP A 173 7.58 -4.79 1.26
N SER A 174 7.12 -3.83 0.44
CA SER A 174 7.29 -3.87 -1.02
C SER A 174 8.44 -3.00 -1.53
N ASP A 175 9.27 -2.48 -0.63
CA ASP A 175 10.48 -1.76 -1.01
C ASP A 175 11.53 -2.69 -1.62
N ALA A 176 12.53 -2.09 -2.26
CA ALA A 176 13.51 -2.82 -3.06
C ALA A 176 14.31 -3.88 -2.27
N SER A 177 14.47 -3.69 -0.96
CA SER A 177 15.22 -4.64 -0.12
C SER A 177 14.37 -5.81 0.37
N ASN A 178 13.04 -5.66 0.40
CA ASN A 178 12.13 -6.63 1.01
C ASN A 178 11.19 -7.36 0.03
N ILE A 179 10.87 -6.74 -1.12
CA ILE A 179 9.88 -7.25 -2.09
C ILE A 179 10.16 -8.69 -2.58
N ALA A 180 11.42 -9.13 -2.53
CA ALA A 180 11.79 -10.49 -2.93
C ALA A 180 11.31 -11.58 -1.96
N ALA A 181 11.04 -11.25 -0.70
CA ALA A 181 10.66 -12.21 0.33
C ALA A 181 9.30 -11.92 0.97
N LEU A 182 8.97 -10.62 1.15
CA LEU A 182 7.85 -10.15 1.97
C LEU A 182 7.85 -10.80 3.36
N GLY A 183 9.03 -10.91 3.97
CA GLY A 183 9.26 -11.68 5.18
C GLY A 183 8.46 -11.15 6.37
N HIS A 184 8.41 -9.82 6.53
CA HIS A 184 7.73 -9.18 7.64
C HIS A 184 6.22 -9.43 7.58
N ARG A 185 5.63 -9.24 6.39
CA ARG A 185 4.21 -9.51 6.11
C ARG A 185 3.87 -10.97 6.40
N ARG A 186 4.69 -11.90 5.89
CA ARG A 186 4.47 -13.35 6.04
C ARG A 186 4.49 -13.77 7.50
N TRP A 187 5.38 -13.21 8.32
CA TRP A 187 5.39 -13.50 9.75
C TRP A 187 4.12 -13.04 10.48
N ILE A 188 3.60 -11.84 10.17
CA ILE A 188 2.32 -11.35 10.74
C ILE A 188 1.15 -12.24 10.32
N LEU A 189 1.16 -12.71 9.07
CA LEU A 189 0.13 -13.61 8.51
C LEU A 189 0.39 -15.10 8.79
N SER A 190 1.35 -15.43 9.67
CA SER A 190 1.60 -16.82 10.07
C SER A 190 0.37 -17.43 10.72
N THR A 191 -0.02 -18.61 10.28
CA THR A 191 -1.12 -19.37 10.90
C THR A 191 -0.75 -19.92 12.27
N GLN A 192 0.54 -19.96 12.64
CA GLN A 192 1.00 -20.43 13.95
C GLN A 192 1.13 -19.32 15.00
N LEU A 193 1.12 -18.05 14.56
CA LEU A 193 1.27 -16.90 15.46
C LEU A 193 0.02 -16.73 16.32
N LYS A 194 0.19 -16.68 17.65
CA LYS A 194 -0.89 -16.41 18.60
C LYS A 194 -0.54 -15.31 19.60
N LYS A 195 0.69 -15.30 20.09
CA LYS A 195 1.20 -14.30 21.01
C LYS A 195 2.15 -13.34 20.31
N THR A 196 2.10 -12.07 20.67
CA THR A 196 3.02 -11.04 20.19
C THR A 196 3.44 -10.11 21.32
N GLY A 197 4.40 -9.25 21.03
CA GLY A 197 4.76 -8.13 21.87
C GLY A 197 5.44 -7.04 21.05
N PHE A 198 5.33 -5.79 21.53
CA PHE A 198 5.82 -4.61 20.82
C PHE A 198 6.80 -3.82 21.68
N GLY A 199 7.80 -3.26 21.02
CA GLY A 199 8.76 -2.34 21.61
C GLY A 199 8.89 -1.08 20.79
N VAL A 200 9.14 0.05 21.45
CA VAL A 200 9.40 1.35 20.79
C VAL A 200 10.48 2.08 21.54
N ALA A 201 11.52 2.54 20.84
CA ALA A 201 12.57 3.35 21.40
C ALA A 201 12.91 4.53 20.48
N TYR A 202 13.49 5.55 21.09
CA TYR A 202 13.96 6.73 20.38
C TYR A 202 15.44 6.93 20.66
N ARG A 203 16.14 7.50 19.70
CA ARG A 203 17.50 8.01 19.90
C ARG A 203 17.59 9.45 19.46
N ASP A 204 18.42 10.22 20.14
CA ASP A 204 18.68 11.61 19.78
C ASP A 204 19.73 11.67 18.66
N ASN A 205 19.30 11.43 17.42
CA ASN A 205 20.15 11.58 16.25
C ASN A 205 19.32 12.08 15.07
N LYS A 206 19.67 13.26 14.53
CA LYS A 206 18.98 13.89 13.40
C LYS A 206 19.53 13.50 12.02
N SER A 207 20.63 12.74 11.97
CA SER A 207 21.31 12.37 10.71
C SER A 207 20.92 10.99 10.18
N TYR A 208 20.17 10.20 10.96
CA TYR A 208 19.63 8.89 10.58
C TYR A 208 18.24 8.71 11.22
N ALA A 209 17.57 7.57 10.97
CA ALA A 209 16.38 7.17 11.70
C ALA A 209 16.53 7.37 13.22
N ASN A 210 15.47 7.89 13.85
CA ASN A 210 15.43 8.27 15.26
C ASN A 210 14.28 7.58 16.04
N GLN A 211 13.40 6.86 15.33
CA GLN A 211 12.30 6.08 15.91
C GLN A 211 12.48 4.62 15.52
N PHE A 212 12.39 3.73 16.49
CA PHE A 212 12.66 2.30 16.32
C PHE A 212 11.53 1.49 16.93
N SER A 213 11.17 0.38 16.29
CA SER A 213 10.20 -0.56 16.84
C SER A 213 10.58 -2.00 16.54
N THR A 214 10.14 -2.91 17.42
CA THR A 214 10.21 -4.34 17.22
C THR A 214 8.84 -4.95 17.46
N MET A 215 8.50 -5.99 16.68
CA MET A 215 7.31 -6.82 16.89
C MET A 215 7.74 -8.29 16.98
N GLN A 216 7.40 -8.97 18.07
CA GLN A 216 7.65 -10.41 18.21
C GLN A 216 6.71 -11.20 17.30
N VAL A 217 7.27 -11.98 16.38
CA VAL A 217 6.48 -12.66 15.34
C VAL A 217 6.81 -14.14 15.15
N LEU A 218 7.68 -14.71 15.99
CA LEU A 218 8.10 -16.11 15.92
C LEU A 218 7.41 -17.02 16.94
N ASP A 219 6.39 -16.52 17.65
CA ASP A 219 5.57 -17.39 18.48
C ASP A 219 4.83 -18.44 17.61
N THR A 220 4.85 -19.69 18.06
CA THR A 220 4.18 -20.82 17.42
C THR A 220 3.25 -21.55 18.39
N SER A 221 2.76 -20.85 19.42
CA SER A 221 1.98 -21.46 20.50
C SER A 221 0.50 -21.66 20.18
N ARG A 222 0.04 -21.29 18.97
CA ARG A 222 -1.34 -21.53 18.55
C ARG A 222 -1.68 -23.01 18.62
N ALA A 223 -2.70 -23.35 19.40
CA ALA A 223 -3.19 -24.72 19.53
C ALA A 223 -4.13 -25.11 18.38
N GLU A 224 -4.97 -24.18 17.90
CA GLU A 224 -5.90 -24.47 16.82
C GLU A 224 -5.18 -24.58 15.47
N LYS A 225 -5.46 -25.65 14.74
CA LYS A 225 -5.03 -25.76 13.34
C LYS A 225 -5.96 -24.94 12.46
N VAL A 226 -5.39 -24.00 11.72
CA VAL A 226 -6.11 -23.29 10.66
C VAL A 226 -6.26 -24.23 9.46
N ASN A 227 -7.48 -24.43 8.98
CA ASN A 227 -7.75 -25.21 7.77
C ASN A 227 -7.68 -24.28 6.55
N TYR A 228 -6.63 -24.40 5.75
CA TYR A 228 -6.39 -23.52 4.60
C TYR A 228 -5.48 -24.19 3.57
N ASN A 229 -5.71 -23.86 2.30
CA ASN A 229 -4.81 -24.24 1.21
C ASN A 229 -3.76 -23.16 0.94
N TYR A 230 -4.16 -21.89 1.02
CA TYR A 230 -3.29 -20.74 0.85
C TYR A 230 -3.94 -19.49 1.46
N SER A 231 -3.14 -18.47 1.79
CA SER A 231 -3.63 -17.13 2.15
C SER A 231 -3.24 -16.10 1.11
N LEU A 232 -3.99 -15.01 1.06
CA LEU A 232 -3.87 -13.94 0.07
C LEU A 232 -3.71 -12.59 0.77
N TYR A 233 -2.89 -11.73 0.19
CA TYR A 233 -2.84 -10.32 0.54
C TYR A 233 -2.53 -9.48 -0.71
N PRO A 234 -3.45 -8.63 -1.19
CA PRO A 234 -4.87 -8.49 -0.82
C PRO A 234 -5.68 -9.78 -0.95
N ASN A 235 -6.74 -9.92 -0.15
CA ASN A 235 -7.60 -11.12 -0.16
C ASN A 235 -8.62 -11.12 -1.31
N LYS A 236 -9.23 -12.28 -1.56
CA LYS A 236 -10.39 -12.43 -2.43
C LYS A 236 -11.59 -11.67 -1.84
N GLY A 237 -12.38 -11.07 -2.72
CA GLY A 237 -13.55 -10.28 -2.34
C GLY A 237 -13.20 -8.82 -2.07
N ASP A 238 -13.82 -8.23 -1.06
CA ASP A 238 -13.67 -6.81 -0.74
C ASP A 238 -12.37 -6.53 0.01
N PHE A 239 -11.67 -5.46 -0.38
CA PHE A 239 -10.42 -5.05 0.26
C PHE A 239 -10.29 -3.52 0.35
N PRO A 240 -9.92 -2.95 1.52
CA PRO A 240 -9.91 -1.51 1.69
C PRO A 240 -8.64 -0.86 1.11
N ILE A 241 -8.80 0.24 0.37
CA ILE A 241 -7.72 1.02 -0.24
C ILE A 241 -6.79 1.60 0.83
N GLU A 242 -7.32 1.89 2.02
CA GLU A 242 -6.54 2.39 3.15
C GLU A 242 -5.52 1.38 3.69
N ALA A 243 -5.69 0.08 3.40
CA ALA A 243 -4.78 -0.97 3.85
C ALA A 243 -3.81 -1.45 2.75
N PHE A 244 -4.03 -1.07 1.48
CA PHE A 244 -3.20 -1.53 0.36
C PHE A 244 -3.04 -0.44 -0.72
N LYS A 245 -1.80 -0.09 -1.04
CA LYS A 245 -1.48 0.97 -2.02
C LYS A 245 -1.19 0.37 -3.40
N SER A 246 -1.40 1.16 -4.46
CA SER A 246 -1.18 0.73 -5.86
C SER A 246 0.24 0.23 -6.16
N SER A 247 1.24 0.70 -5.42
CA SER A 247 2.65 0.30 -5.55
C SER A 247 3.04 -0.91 -4.71
N GLN A 248 2.13 -1.48 -3.92
CA GLN A 248 2.41 -2.65 -3.08
C GLN A 248 2.38 -3.95 -3.90
N ALA A 249 3.24 -4.88 -3.51
CA ALA A 249 3.24 -6.23 -4.06
C ALA A 249 2.08 -7.03 -3.48
N TRP A 250 1.37 -7.73 -4.34
CA TRP A 250 0.44 -8.80 -4.01
C TRP A 250 1.22 -10.03 -3.60
N SER A 251 0.62 -10.87 -2.76
CA SER A 251 1.26 -12.08 -2.28
C SER A 251 0.27 -13.20 -2.02
N VAL A 252 0.68 -14.41 -2.39
CA VAL A 252 -0.03 -15.66 -2.10
C VAL A 252 0.88 -16.56 -1.30
N GLN A 253 0.51 -16.87 -0.06
CA GLN A 253 1.26 -17.80 0.79
C GLN A 253 0.65 -19.20 0.65
N LEU A 254 1.37 -20.09 -0.03
CA LEU A 254 0.94 -21.47 -0.24
C LEU A 254 1.26 -22.32 0.98
N ASN A 255 0.27 -23.05 1.49
CA ASN A 255 0.47 -24.04 2.54
C ASN A 255 1.32 -25.20 1.98
N PRO A 256 2.54 -25.45 2.50
CA PRO A 256 3.37 -26.52 1.99
C PRO A 256 2.80 -27.90 2.27
N ASP A 257 1.77 -28.05 3.11
CA ASP A 257 1.04 -29.31 3.30
C ASP A 257 0.12 -29.67 2.13
N VAL A 258 -0.29 -28.67 1.35
CA VAL A 258 -1.19 -28.83 0.21
C VAL A 258 -0.42 -28.74 -1.10
N PHE A 259 0.50 -27.78 -1.21
CA PHE A 259 1.25 -27.50 -2.43
C PHE A 259 2.65 -28.11 -2.40
N ALA A 260 3.08 -28.65 -3.54
CA ALA A 260 4.50 -28.93 -3.75
C ALA A 260 5.28 -27.61 -3.87
N LYS A 261 6.58 -27.63 -3.59
CA LYS A 261 7.45 -26.46 -3.71
C LYS A 261 7.34 -25.86 -5.13
N PRO A 262 6.83 -24.62 -5.29
CA PRO A 262 6.64 -24.01 -6.60
C PRO A 262 7.99 -23.66 -7.24
N SER A 263 8.04 -23.73 -8.57
CA SER A 263 9.19 -23.30 -9.37
C SER A 263 8.92 -21.95 -10.03
N GLN A 264 9.84 -21.01 -9.88
CA GLN A 264 9.79 -19.71 -10.56
C GLN A 264 9.70 -19.86 -12.08
N SER A 265 10.29 -20.90 -12.68
CA SER A 265 10.25 -21.15 -14.13
C SER A 265 8.87 -21.55 -14.65
N ASN A 266 8.01 -22.08 -13.78
CA ASN A 266 6.75 -22.71 -14.18
C ASN A 266 5.54 -21.85 -13.80
N VAL A 267 5.62 -21.13 -12.69
CA VAL A 267 4.52 -20.31 -12.20
C VAL A 267 4.33 -19.10 -13.11
N GLN A 268 3.08 -18.84 -13.46
CA GLN A 268 2.66 -17.64 -14.17
C GLN A 268 1.45 -17.04 -13.46
N VAL A 269 1.44 -15.72 -13.33
CA VAL A 269 0.35 -14.92 -12.77
C VAL A 269 -0.20 -14.02 -13.87
N GLU A 270 -1.47 -14.18 -14.18
CA GLU A 270 -2.24 -13.27 -15.01
C GLU A 270 -3.08 -12.36 -14.10
N VAL A 271 -2.96 -11.05 -14.29
CA VAL A 271 -3.78 -10.03 -13.61
C VAL A 271 -4.55 -9.26 -14.66
N VAL A 272 -5.87 -9.15 -14.50
CA VAL A 272 -6.74 -8.38 -15.41
C VAL A 272 -7.50 -7.34 -14.60
N ARG A 273 -7.29 -6.06 -14.91
CA ARG A 273 -8.11 -4.98 -14.35
C ARG A 273 -9.40 -4.86 -15.13
N SER A 274 -10.55 -4.99 -14.46
CA SER A 274 -11.85 -5.06 -15.13
C SER A 274 -12.25 -3.75 -15.82
N SER A 275 -11.83 -2.59 -15.30
CA SER A 275 -12.28 -1.28 -15.77
C SER A 275 -11.76 -0.93 -17.17
N ASP A 276 -10.57 -1.39 -17.54
CA ASP A 276 -9.94 -1.12 -18.84
C ASP A 276 -9.45 -2.36 -19.58
N GLN A 277 -9.70 -3.56 -19.01
CA GLN A 277 -9.26 -4.86 -19.54
C GLN A 277 -7.74 -4.97 -19.70
N ARG A 278 -6.97 -4.10 -19.03
CA ARG A 278 -5.52 -4.18 -19.05
C ARG A 278 -5.08 -5.48 -18.38
N THR A 279 -4.20 -6.20 -19.05
CA THR A 279 -3.72 -7.52 -18.64
C THR A 279 -2.21 -7.49 -18.42
N TRP A 280 -1.78 -8.04 -17.29
CA TRP A 280 -0.38 -8.31 -16.98
C TRP A 280 -0.17 -9.81 -16.90
N VAL A 281 0.79 -10.32 -17.66
CA VAL A 281 1.24 -11.71 -17.57
C VAL A 281 2.64 -11.73 -16.99
N LEU A 282 2.75 -12.17 -15.74
CA LEU A 282 3.93 -12.12 -14.91
C LEU A 282 4.44 -13.55 -14.69
N GLY A 283 5.74 -13.78 -14.88
CA GLY A 283 6.34 -15.11 -14.83
C GLY A 283 7.85 -15.04 -15.04
N ALA A 284 8.50 -16.18 -15.25
CA ALA A 284 9.96 -16.27 -15.38
C ALA A 284 10.58 -15.35 -16.45
N ASN A 285 9.82 -15.05 -17.51
CA ASN A 285 10.29 -14.23 -18.63
C ASN A 285 9.99 -12.73 -18.47
N HIS A 286 9.33 -12.33 -17.38
CA HIS A 286 9.02 -10.94 -17.13
C HIS A 286 10.25 -10.18 -16.60
N LYS A 287 10.46 -8.94 -17.07
CA LYS A 287 11.54 -8.09 -16.57
C LYS A 287 11.13 -7.44 -15.26
N ASN A 288 11.58 -8.02 -14.15
CA ASN A 288 11.34 -7.48 -12.82
C ASN A 288 11.96 -6.09 -12.61
N SER A 289 11.23 -5.24 -11.90
CA SER A 289 11.71 -3.98 -11.36
C SER A 289 11.40 -3.89 -9.86
N THR A 290 12.40 -3.56 -9.08
CA THR A 290 12.23 -3.24 -7.66
C THR A 290 11.75 -1.80 -7.44
N ASP A 291 11.72 -0.97 -8.49
CA ASP A 291 11.11 0.35 -8.45
C ASP A 291 9.59 0.23 -8.22
N PRO A 292 8.99 1.01 -7.28
CA PRO A 292 7.57 0.95 -6.97
C PRO A 292 6.62 1.13 -8.16
N SER A 293 7.05 1.79 -9.23
CA SER A 293 6.27 2.00 -10.46
C SER A 293 6.34 0.83 -11.44
N GLY A 294 7.31 -0.06 -11.26
CA GLY A 294 7.61 -1.16 -12.17
C GLY A 294 6.98 -2.48 -11.72
N ALA A 295 6.77 -3.35 -12.72
CA ALA A 295 6.16 -4.65 -12.52
C ALA A 295 7.18 -5.62 -11.91
N TYR A 296 6.67 -6.56 -11.12
CA TYR A 296 7.48 -7.48 -10.34
C TYR A 296 6.84 -8.86 -10.29
N PHE A 297 7.68 -9.90 -10.26
CA PHE A 297 7.30 -11.28 -10.07
C PHE A 297 8.41 -12.07 -9.36
N ASN A 298 8.06 -12.82 -8.32
CA ASN A 298 8.97 -13.77 -7.70
C ASN A 298 8.23 -14.99 -7.14
N VAL A 299 8.94 -16.11 -7.06
CA VAL A 299 8.53 -17.27 -6.26
C VAL A 299 9.57 -17.46 -5.17
N ASN A 300 9.21 -17.11 -3.93
CA ASN A 300 10.08 -17.25 -2.77
C ASN A 300 9.73 -18.53 -2.00
N ASN A 301 10.73 -19.39 -1.82
CA ASN A 301 10.58 -20.67 -1.12
C ASN A 301 11.31 -20.70 0.23
N ASP A 302 11.77 -19.55 0.70
CA ASP A 302 12.43 -19.43 2.00
C ASP A 302 11.38 -19.61 3.10
N SER A 303 11.80 -20.15 4.25
CA SER A 303 10.91 -20.67 5.30
C SER A 303 10.26 -19.59 6.19
N TYR A 304 9.95 -18.40 5.65
CA TYR A 304 9.17 -17.39 6.38
C TYR A 304 7.75 -17.90 6.61
N ALA A 305 7.36 -17.94 7.89
CA ALA A 305 6.08 -18.43 8.36
C ALA A 305 5.69 -19.82 7.83
N TYR A 306 6.70 -20.68 7.58
CA TYR A 306 6.50 -22.05 7.08
C TYR A 306 5.77 -22.17 5.74
N ASN A 307 5.63 -21.09 4.96
CA ASN A 307 4.89 -21.10 3.70
C ASN A 307 5.82 -20.89 2.49
N TYR A 308 5.37 -21.27 1.29
CA TYR A 308 5.95 -20.74 0.05
C TYR A 308 5.21 -19.45 -0.34
N ALA A 309 5.84 -18.56 -1.10
CA ALA A 309 5.21 -17.32 -1.54
C ALA A 309 5.31 -17.12 -3.05
N ILE A 310 4.18 -16.75 -3.67
CA ILE A 310 4.14 -16.16 -5.01
C ILE A 310 3.91 -14.67 -4.80
N ILE A 311 4.81 -13.86 -5.35
CA ILE A 311 4.86 -12.41 -5.11
C ILE A 311 4.77 -11.72 -6.47
N PHE A 312 3.87 -10.76 -6.62
CA PHE A 312 3.72 -10.07 -7.89
C PHE A 312 3.21 -8.64 -7.72
N ARG A 313 3.56 -7.77 -8.66
CA ARG A 313 3.07 -6.39 -8.72
C ARG A 313 2.84 -6.00 -10.18
N PRO A 314 1.62 -5.62 -10.59
CA PRO A 314 1.40 -4.97 -11.89
C PRO A 314 2.01 -3.56 -11.90
N ASP A 315 2.49 -3.10 -13.05
CA ASP A 315 2.99 -1.73 -13.23
C ASP A 315 1.89 -0.74 -13.63
N GLN A 316 2.24 0.55 -13.62
CA GLN A 316 1.42 1.63 -14.18
C GLN A 316 -0.01 1.71 -13.60
N ILE A 317 -0.18 1.31 -12.35
CA ILE A 317 -1.37 1.61 -11.55
C ILE A 317 -1.05 2.86 -10.74
N GLN A 318 -1.61 4.00 -11.14
CA GLN A 318 -1.36 5.28 -10.45
C GLN A 318 -2.00 5.28 -9.06
N SER A 319 -3.27 4.92 -8.96
CA SER A 319 -4.03 4.81 -7.72
C SER A 319 -5.07 3.70 -7.83
N LEU A 320 -5.49 3.20 -6.66
CA LEU A 320 -6.65 2.33 -6.53
C LEU A 320 -7.88 3.19 -6.23
N LYS A 321 -9.00 2.88 -6.87
CA LYS A 321 -10.24 3.63 -6.77
C LYS A 321 -11.36 2.76 -6.21
N GLU A 322 -12.39 3.43 -5.70
CA GLU A 322 -13.65 2.80 -5.30
C GLU A 322 -14.17 1.90 -6.43
N ASN A 323 -14.46 0.64 -6.11
CA ASN A 323 -14.92 -0.41 -7.02
C ASN A 323 -13.91 -0.86 -8.10
N ASP A 324 -12.63 -0.53 -7.98
CA ASP A 324 -11.61 -1.14 -8.85
C ASP A 324 -11.58 -2.66 -8.62
N MET A 325 -11.70 -3.43 -9.71
CA MET A 325 -11.70 -4.88 -9.68
C MET A 325 -10.52 -5.45 -10.45
N PHE A 326 -9.84 -6.41 -9.82
CA PHE A 326 -8.73 -7.16 -10.40
C PHE A 326 -9.04 -8.65 -10.35
N ASN A 327 -8.95 -9.31 -11.50
CA ASN A 327 -9.04 -10.77 -11.62
C ASN A 327 -7.62 -11.34 -11.69
N ILE A 328 -7.31 -12.27 -10.79
CA ILE A 328 -6.00 -12.89 -10.69
C ILE A 328 -6.15 -14.38 -11.02
N ARG A 329 -5.26 -14.88 -11.89
CA ARG A 329 -5.16 -16.31 -12.21
C ARG A 329 -3.70 -16.75 -12.12
N ILE A 330 -3.44 -17.80 -11.36
CA ILE A 330 -2.10 -18.34 -11.09
C ILE A 330 -2.04 -19.79 -11.53
N THR A 331 -1.18 -20.07 -12.50
CA THR A 331 -1.01 -21.39 -13.11
C THR A 331 0.41 -21.93 -12.89
N GLY A 332 0.65 -23.18 -13.32
CA GLY A 332 1.95 -23.84 -13.17
C GLY A 332 2.22 -24.41 -11.78
N LEU A 333 1.20 -24.44 -10.90
CA LEU A 333 1.28 -25.00 -9.55
C LEU A 333 1.00 -26.50 -9.55
N LYS A 334 1.52 -27.14 -8.51
CA LYS A 334 1.34 -28.57 -8.23
C LYS A 334 0.92 -28.78 -6.79
N LYS A 335 0.01 -29.71 -6.55
CA LYS A 335 -0.26 -30.22 -5.19
C LYS A 335 0.85 -31.18 -4.75
N LYS A 336 0.92 -31.52 -3.46
CA LYS A 336 1.86 -32.52 -2.93
C LYS A 336 1.76 -33.87 -3.62
N ASP A 337 0.58 -34.26 -4.09
CA ASP A 337 0.33 -35.52 -4.81
C ASP A 337 0.77 -35.49 -6.29
N GLY A 338 1.32 -34.36 -6.77
CA GLY A 338 1.79 -34.17 -8.15
C GLY A 338 0.72 -33.73 -9.15
N SER A 339 -0.55 -33.66 -8.74
CA SER A 339 -1.64 -33.15 -9.59
C SER A 339 -1.46 -31.64 -9.87
N ASN A 340 -1.97 -31.19 -11.03
CA ASN A 340 -1.97 -29.78 -11.37
C ASN A 340 -2.90 -29.00 -10.44
N ALA A 341 -2.47 -27.81 -10.04
CA ALA A 341 -3.29 -26.85 -9.30
C ALA A 341 -3.30 -25.50 -10.02
N GLU A 342 -4.40 -24.78 -9.85
CA GLU A 342 -4.57 -23.41 -10.28
C GLU A 342 -5.23 -22.63 -9.14
N ILE A 343 -4.85 -21.36 -8.97
CA ILE A 343 -5.54 -20.45 -8.07
C ILE A 343 -6.16 -19.34 -8.92
N SER A 344 -7.44 -19.07 -8.75
CA SER A 344 -8.12 -17.97 -9.45
C SER A 344 -9.05 -17.25 -8.48
N TYR A 345 -8.96 -15.92 -8.44
CA TYR A 345 -9.77 -15.10 -7.54
C TYR A 345 -9.95 -13.68 -8.08
N GLN A 346 -10.88 -12.94 -7.50
CA GLN A 346 -11.11 -11.54 -7.77
C GLN A 346 -10.99 -10.74 -6.48
N THR A 347 -10.40 -9.56 -6.56
CA THR A 347 -10.36 -8.58 -5.48
C THR A 347 -11.01 -7.29 -5.96
N ARG A 348 -11.96 -6.78 -5.17
CA ARG A 348 -12.62 -5.48 -5.35
C ARG A 348 -12.10 -4.51 -4.28
N PHE A 349 -11.53 -3.40 -4.72
CA PHE A 349 -11.12 -2.34 -3.82
C PHE A 349 -12.27 -1.39 -3.49
N PHE A 350 -12.31 -0.93 -2.24
CA PHE A 350 -13.27 0.06 -1.77
C PHE A 350 -12.62 0.98 -0.71
N SER A 351 -13.26 2.10 -0.43
CA SER A 351 -12.88 3.05 0.61
C SER A 351 -13.71 2.82 1.87
N VAL A 352 -13.06 2.61 3.01
CA VAL A 352 -13.79 2.55 4.30
C VAL A 352 -14.31 3.93 4.70
N ASN A 353 -13.69 5.00 4.19
CA ASN A 353 -14.10 6.38 4.38
C ASN A 353 -15.02 6.84 3.25
N LYS A 354 -16.27 6.35 3.24
CA LYS A 354 -17.27 6.85 2.30
C LYS A 354 -17.61 8.29 2.63
N THR A 355 -17.21 9.23 1.77
CA THR A 355 -17.83 10.56 1.75
C THR A 355 -19.30 10.37 1.37
N GLN A 356 -20.20 10.51 2.34
CA GLN A 356 -21.62 10.68 2.05
C GLN A 356 -21.76 11.95 1.19
N PRO A 357 -22.38 11.91 0.01
CA PRO A 357 -22.74 13.14 -0.69
C PRO A 357 -23.71 13.91 0.21
N ASN A 358 -23.29 15.07 0.71
CA ASN A 358 -24.12 15.94 1.53
C ASN A 358 -25.32 16.41 0.69
N PRO A 359 -26.58 16.09 1.06
CA PRO A 359 -27.73 16.63 0.38
C PRO A 359 -27.93 18.08 0.86
N GLY A 360 -27.32 19.04 0.17
CA GLY A 360 -27.69 20.46 0.37
C GLY A 360 -26.57 21.50 0.30
N VAL A 361 -25.66 21.44 -0.68
CA VAL A 361 -24.79 22.59 -0.97
C VAL A 361 -24.87 22.97 -2.45
N ASP A 362 -25.21 24.23 -2.67
CA ASP A 362 -25.37 24.98 -3.94
C ASP A 362 -24.05 25.02 -4.75
N PRO A 363 -24.05 25.03 -6.10
CA PRO A 363 -22.93 24.62 -6.95
C PRO A 363 -21.89 25.73 -7.21
N GLY A 364 -21.51 26.49 -6.18
CA GLY A 364 -20.64 27.67 -6.32
C GLY A 364 -19.16 27.49 -5.99
N THR A 365 -18.78 26.42 -5.30
CA THR A 365 -17.38 26.15 -4.92
C THR A 365 -17.04 24.72 -5.28
N GLN A 366 -16.32 24.54 -6.39
CA GLN A 366 -15.88 23.22 -6.84
C GLN A 366 -14.77 22.75 -5.89
N GLU A 367 -15.04 21.70 -5.09
CA GLU A 367 -13.99 20.97 -4.40
C GLU A 367 -12.99 20.41 -5.43
N PRO A 368 -11.67 20.39 -5.13
CA PRO A 368 -10.67 19.93 -6.07
C PRO A 368 -10.89 18.45 -6.46
N ASP A 369 -10.62 18.14 -7.73
CA ASP A 369 -10.67 16.79 -8.29
C ASP A 369 -9.80 15.83 -7.44
N PRO A 370 -10.31 14.64 -7.04
CA PRO A 370 -9.55 13.61 -6.33
C PRO A 370 -8.23 13.19 -6.99
N GLN A 371 -7.97 13.57 -8.24
CA GLN A 371 -6.71 13.32 -8.95
C GLN A 371 -5.53 14.23 -8.56
N ASP A 372 -5.75 15.32 -7.81
CA ASP A 372 -4.70 16.29 -7.44
C ASP A 372 -4.29 16.24 -5.95
N ILE A 373 -4.44 15.08 -5.30
CA ILE A 373 -4.03 14.88 -3.89
C ILE A 373 -2.50 14.88 -3.80
N LEU A 374 -1.93 15.95 -3.27
CA LEU A 374 -0.51 16.09 -3.01
C LEU A 374 -0.16 15.73 -1.56
N ASP A 375 1.05 15.22 -1.35
CA ASP A 375 1.60 15.01 -0.01
C ASP A 375 1.55 16.30 0.82
N ASN A 376 1.45 16.16 2.14
CA ASN A 376 1.46 17.31 3.04
C ASN A 376 2.74 18.14 2.81
N PHE A 377 2.59 19.48 2.78
CA PHE A 377 3.57 20.51 2.40
C PHE A 377 3.76 20.76 0.90
N LEU A 378 3.11 20.02 0.01
CA LEU A 378 3.19 20.29 -1.43
C LEU A 378 2.01 21.16 -1.89
N VAL A 379 2.34 22.20 -2.66
CA VAL A 379 1.36 23.07 -3.33
C VAL A 379 1.76 23.18 -4.81
N LYS A 380 0.85 22.75 -5.69
CA LYS A 380 1.02 22.78 -7.14
C LYS A 380 0.27 23.97 -7.71
N PHE A 381 0.94 24.68 -8.60
CA PHE A 381 0.43 25.80 -9.37
C PHE A 381 0.52 25.42 -10.85
N GLU A 382 -0.61 25.42 -11.54
CA GLU A 382 -0.71 25.18 -12.97
C GLU A 382 -1.33 26.42 -13.61
N TYR A 383 -0.63 27.03 -14.56
CA TYR A 383 -1.13 28.16 -15.33
C TYR A 383 -1.17 27.83 -16.81
N THR A 384 -2.36 27.61 -17.35
CA THR A 384 -2.59 27.01 -18.67
C THR A 384 -2.72 28.06 -19.78
N ALA A 385 -2.66 27.61 -21.04
CA ALA A 385 -2.66 28.48 -22.25
C ALA A 385 -3.91 29.37 -22.35
N ASP A 386 -5.04 28.89 -21.84
CA ASP A 386 -6.32 29.59 -21.77
C ASP A 386 -6.40 30.59 -20.59
N ARG A 387 -5.26 30.87 -19.94
CA ARG A 387 -5.11 31.79 -18.81
C ARG A 387 -5.94 31.37 -17.59
N THR A 388 -6.01 30.06 -17.37
CA THR A 388 -6.61 29.48 -16.16
C THR A 388 -5.51 29.12 -15.16
N LEU A 389 -5.58 29.69 -13.95
CA LEU A 389 -4.70 29.34 -12.83
C LEU A 389 -5.39 28.30 -11.95
N LYS A 390 -4.78 27.13 -11.80
CA LYS A 390 -5.19 26.10 -10.84
C LYS A 390 -4.14 25.99 -9.74
N ILE A 391 -4.59 25.98 -8.51
CA ILE A 391 -3.74 25.80 -7.33
C ILE A 391 -4.35 24.67 -6.51
N ASN A 392 -3.58 23.64 -6.24
CA ASN A 392 -3.99 22.53 -5.38
C ASN A 392 -2.87 22.27 -4.38
N GLY A 393 -3.21 22.11 -3.10
CA GLY A 393 -2.19 21.90 -2.09
C GLY A 393 -2.69 21.31 -0.79
N THR A 394 -1.74 20.78 -0.02
CA THR A 394 -1.99 20.22 1.31
C THR A 394 -1.06 20.89 2.32
N LEU A 395 -1.60 21.71 3.23
CA LEU A 395 -0.90 22.39 4.32
C LEU A 395 -1.58 22.13 5.67
N LEU A 396 -1.32 20.96 6.26
CA LEU A 396 -1.97 20.49 7.50
C LEU A 396 -1.80 21.43 8.70
N LYS A 397 -0.68 22.17 8.76
CA LYS A 397 -0.43 23.18 9.82
C LYS A 397 -1.54 24.23 9.92
N TYR A 398 -2.24 24.46 8.82
CA TYR A 398 -3.28 25.48 8.71
C TYR A 398 -4.67 24.87 8.47
N ALA A 399 -4.87 23.59 8.83
CA ALA A 399 -6.16 22.94 8.74
C ALA A 399 -7.25 23.75 9.48
N ASN A 400 -8.43 23.84 8.87
CA ASN A 400 -9.56 24.66 9.34
C ASN A 400 -9.27 26.18 9.41
N GLN A 401 -8.25 26.68 8.72
CA GLN A 401 -7.97 28.11 8.57
C GLN A 401 -8.26 28.56 7.14
N SER A 402 -8.01 29.83 6.85
CA SER A 402 -8.12 30.39 5.50
C SER A 402 -6.84 31.08 5.09
N PHE A 403 -6.51 31.00 3.80
CA PHE A 403 -5.40 31.70 3.18
C PHE A 403 -5.88 32.74 2.21
N THR A 404 -5.02 33.69 1.87
CA THR A 404 -5.28 34.66 0.82
C THR A 404 -4.24 34.55 -0.28
N PHE A 405 -4.71 34.41 -1.52
CA PHE A 405 -3.90 34.55 -2.73
C PHE A 405 -4.13 35.92 -3.33
N GLN A 406 -3.07 36.70 -3.50
CA GLN A 406 -3.10 37.97 -4.23
C GLN A 406 -2.37 37.76 -5.57
N ILE A 407 -3.10 37.95 -6.67
CA ILE A 407 -2.62 37.72 -8.02
C ILE A 407 -2.39 39.07 -8.71
N TYR A 408 -1.20 39.25 -9.27
CA TYR A 408 -0.77 40.44 -9.99
C TYR A 408 -0.25 40.06 -11.39
N GLY A 409 -0.29 41.02 -12.31
CA GLY A 409 0.42 40.92 -13.59
C GLY A 409 1.95 41.02 -13.43
N PRO A 410 2.71 40.84 -14.53
CA PRO A 410 4.17 40.86 -14.50
C PRO A 410 4.74 42.28 -14.34
N SER A 411 5.94 42.38 -13.77
CA SER A 411 6.71 43.63 -13.63
C SER A 411 7.05 44.28 -15.00
N PRO A 412 7.15 45.62 -15.12
CA PRO A 412 7.10 46.65 -14.08
C PRO A 412 5.69 47.11 -13.68
N ASP A 413 4.66 46.75 -14.45
CA ASP A 413 3.27 47.13 -14.20
C ASP A 413 2.54 46.02 -13.41
N GLU A 414 2.81 45.93 -12.10
CA GLU A 414 2.10 45.02 -11.17
C GLU A 414 0.64 45.47 -10.96
N SER A 415 -0.17 45.38 -12.01
CA SER A 415 -1.61 45.58 -11.87
C SER A 415 -2.20 44.45 -11.04
N HIS A 416 -2.89 44.83 -9.95
CA HIS A 416 -3.64 43.88 -9.14
C HIS A 416 -4.76 43.26 -9.98
N ILE A 417 -4.76 41.94 -10.12
CA ILE A 417 -5.76 41.22 -10.91
C ILE A 417 -6.89 40.77 -10.02
N ARG A 418 -6.56 40.08 -8.92
CA ARG A 418 -7.57 39.49 -8.03
C ARG A 418 -6.97 39.14 -6.68
N THR A 419 -7.78 39.24 -5.63
CA THR A 419 -7.51 38.62 -4.33
C THR A 419 -8.55 37.54 -4.08
N VAL A 420 -8.13 36.37 -3.62
CA VAL A 420 -9.03 35.26 -3.30
C VAL A 420 -8.66 34.64 -1.97
N THR A 421 -9.66 34.49 -1.11
CA THR A 421 -9.53 33.73 0.14
C THR A 421 -9.97 32.29 -0.09
N VAL A 422 -9.16 31.34 0.36
CA VAL A 422 -9.43 29.90 0.25
C VAL A 422 -9.47 29.29 1.63
N ASN A 423 -10.48 28.46 1.89
CA ASN A 423 -10.58 27.70 3.13
C ASN A 423 -9.79 26.40 3.03
N VAL A 424 -9.07 26.09 4.09
CA VAL A 424 -8.30 24.86 4.23
C VAL A 424 -9.14 23.88 5.03
N ASP A 425 -9.38 22.70 4.48
CA ASP A 425 -10.20 21.71 5.15
C ASP A 425 -9.52 21.12 6.40
N ALA A 426 -10.24 20.29 7.15
CA ALA A 426 -9.73 19.64 8.37
C ALA A 426 -8.50 18.74 8.15
N ARG A 427 -8.20 18.40 6.89
CA ARG A 427 -7.04 17.59 6.48
C ARG A 427 -5.92 18.45 5.88
N GLY A 428 -6.03 19.78 5.96
CA GLY A 428 -5.04 20.71 5.42
C GLY A 428 -5.17 20.96 3.93
N ARG A 429 -6.20 20.43 3.26
CA ARG A 429 -6.31 20.50 1.80
C ARG A 429 -7.00 21.78 1.36
N PHE A 430 -6.58 22.31 0.22
CA PHE A 430 -7.23 23.43 -0.42
C PHE A 430 -7.04 23.36 -1.93
N GLY A 431 -8.00 23.94 -2.65
CA GLY A 431 -8.01 24.02 -4.10
C GLY A 431 -8.54 25.37 -4.56
N LEU A 432 -8.03 25.86 -5.68
CA LEU A 432 -8.47 27.10 -6.30
C LEU A 432 -8.34 26.98 -7.81
N THR A 433 -9.39 27.33 -8.55
CA THR A 433 -9.35 27.48 -10.00
C THR A 433 -9.83 28.87 -10.39
N LEU A 434 -8.99 29.62 -11.11
CA LEU A 434 -9.25 30.98 -11.56
C LEU A 434 -9.10 31.05 -13.08
N PRO A 435 -10.21 30.92 -13.83
CA PRO A 435 -10.18 31.07 -15.28
C PRO A 435 -10.14 32.56 -15.71
N ASN A 436 -9.78 32.79 -16.97
CA ASN A 436 -9.85 34.08 -17.65
C ASN A 436 -9.03 35.22 -17.01
N LEU A 437 -7.81 34.94 -16.54
CA LEU A 437 -6.92 35.98 -16.02
C LEU A 437 -6.42 36.90 -17.16
N SER A 438 -6.27 38.19 -16.89
CA SER A 438 -5.99 39.22 -17.91
C SER A 438 -4.52 39.30 -18.35
N ALA A 439 -3.59 38.69 -17.62
CA ALA A 439 -2.16 38.73 -17.89
C ALA A 439 -1.66 37.44 -18.58
N SER A 440 -0.47 37.47 -19.18
CA SER A 440 0.21 36.30 -19.76
C SER A 440 1.07 35.55 -18.75
N ASP A 441 1.52 36.25 -17.70
CA ASP A 441 2.38 35.77 -16.63
C ASP A 441 1.88 36.39 -15.32
N LEU A 442 2.13 35.71 -14.21
CA LEU A 442 1.56 36.07 -12.91
C LEU A 442 2.62 36.13 -11.81
N ASN A 443 2.46 37.12 -10.94
CA ASN A 443 3.04 37.14 -9.60
C ASN A 443 1.95 36.79 -8.59
N ILE A 444 2.13 35.69 -7.87
CA ILE A 444 1.16 35.13 -6.93
C ILE A 444 1.74 35.22 -5.53
N TYR A 445 1.13 36.04 -4.68
CA TYR A 445 1.47 36.14 -3.26
C TYR A 445 0.50 35.28 -2.46
N MET A 446 1.00 34.18 -1.91
CA MET A 446 0.25 33.31 -1.01
C MET A 446 0.53 33.72 0.43
N LYS A 447 -0.43 34.40 1.05
CA LYS A 447 -0.38 34.82 2.45
C LYS A 447 -1.10 33.78 3.32
N VAL A 448 -0.32 33.02 4.10
CA VAL A 448 -0.84 31.93 4.97
C VAL A 448 -0.97 32.35 6.43
N SER A 449 -0.33 33.45 6.83
CA SER A 449 -0.51 34.13 8.12
C SER A 449 -0.10 35.59 7.98
N ASP A 450 -0.26 36.39 9.03
CA ASP A 450 0.16 37.81 8.99
C ASP A 450 1.68 37.99 8.82
N ASP A 451 2.47 37.01 9.24
CA ASP A 451 3.93 37.05 9.21
C ASP A 451 4.57 36.26 8.05
N ILE A 452 3.78 35.51 7.27
CA ILE A 452 4.31 34.59 6.25
C ILE A 452 3.58 34.78 4.92
N THR A 453 4.34 35.23 3.91
CA THR A 453 3.90 35.34 2.52
C THR A 453 4.93 34.68 1.60
N TYR A 454 4.47 33.80 0.70
CA TYR A 454 5.29 33.20 -0.35
C TYR A 454 5.01 33.89 -1.69
N LEU A 455 6.06 34.22 -2.44
CA LEU A 455 5.95 34.74 -3.81
C LEU A 455 6.23 33.60 -4.80
N ILE A 456 5.27 33.37 -5.69
CA ILE A 456 5.36 32.40 -6.78
C ILE A 456 5.21 33.15 -8.10
N THR A 457 6.17 32.95 -9.00
CA THR A 457 6.10 33.46 -10.37
C THR A 457 5.63 32.34 -11.30
N ALA A 458 4.53 32.55 -12.01
CA ALA A 458 3.99 31.57 -12.96
C ALA A 458 3.95 32.18 -14.36
N ALA A 459 4.76 31.64 -15.27
CA ALA A 459 4.68 31.99 -16.68
C ALA A 459 3.49 31.28 -17.36
N GLY A 460 2.99 31.81 -18.47
CA GLY A 460 1.98 31.10 -19.27
C GLY A 460 2.44 29.69 -19.66
N ASN A 461 1.55 28.70 -19.56
CA ASN A 461 1.84 27.26 -19.78
C ASN A 461 2.86 26.65 -18.81
N SER A 462 2.86 27.09 -17.55
CA SER A 462 3.73 26.53 -16.52
C SER A 462 2.98 25.61 -15.56
N ASN A 463 3.70 24.62 -15.05
CA ASN A 463 3.25 23.74 -13.98
C ASN A 463 4.40 23.56 -13.01
N VAL A 464 4.25 24.11 -11.80
CA VAL A 464 5.31 24.15 -10.79
C VAL A 464 4.74 23.66 -9.46
N THR A 465 5.48 22.80 -8.79
CA THR A 465 5.14 22.32 -7.44
C THR A 465 6.17 22.85 -6.46
N TYR A 466 5.68 23.47 -5.39
CA TYR A 466 6.51 23.99 -4.30
C TYR A 466 6.30 23.19 -3.04
N TYR A 467 7.39 23.03 -2.29
CA TYR A 467 7.37 22.53 -0.93
C TYR A 467 7.31 23.73 0.03
N ILE A 468 6.26 23.81 0.85
CA ILE A 468 5.93 24.95 1.67
C ILE A 468 5.80 24.49 3.13
N ASN A 469 6.76 24.91 3.96
CA ASN A 469 6.90 24.55 5.38
C ASN A 469 6.22 25.55 6.32
#